data_AF-A0A964BED3-F1
#
_entry.id   AF-A0A964BED3-F1
#
_cell.length_a   1.000
_cell.length_b   1.000
_cell.length_c   1.000
_cell.angle_alpha   90.00
_cell.angle_beta   90.00
_cell.angle_gamma   90.00
#
_symmetry.space_group_name_H-M   'P 1'
#
loop_
_entity.id
_entity.type
_entity.pdbx_description
1 polymer ?
#
loop_
_entity_poly.entity_id
_entity_poly.type
_entity_poly.pdbx_seq_one_letter_code
_entity_poly.pdbx_strand_id
1 'polypeptide(L)'
;ARWPKLADLMDASEHDVLAYMVFPRQHRTKLHSTNPIERLNKEVKRRADVVGIFPNEASIMRLIGAVLLEQNDQWQTSSRYMMVEAFAQIDKEEIDPILSITTKAA
;
A
#
# COMPACT_ATOMS: atom_id res chain seq x y z
N ALA A 1 -8.82 -28.01 -8.62
CA ALA A 1 -8.91 -26.92 -7.62
C ALA A 1 -10.16 -26.07 -7.89
N ARG A 2 -10.77 -25.46 -6.86
CA ARG A 2 -12.03 -24.68 -6.97
C ARG A 2 -11.88 -23.34 -7.71
N TRP A 3 -10.67 -22.77 -7.76
CA TRP A 3 -10.39 -21.46 -8.36
C TRP A 3 -9.10 -21.46 -9.19
N PRO A 4 -9.08 -22.11 -10.38
CA PRO A 4 -7.85 -22.29 -11.16
C PRO A 4 -7.21 -20.96 -11.59
N LYS A 5 -8.01 -20.01 -12.09
CA LYS A 5 -7.51 -18.69 -12.52
C LYS A 5 -6.84 -17.89 -11.40
N LEU A 6 -7.29 -18.06 -10.15
CA LEU A 6 -6.70 -17.37 -9.01
C LEU A 6 -5.35 -18.00 -8.64
N ALA A 7 -5.23 -19.33 -8.73
CA ALA A 7 -3.97 -20.02 -8.50
C ALA A 7 -2.92 -19.55 -9.52
N ASP A 8 -3.26 -19.58 -10.81
CA ASP A 8 -2.38 -19.14 -11.88
C ASP A 8 -1.93 -17.67 -11.69
N LEU A 9 -2.84 -16.79 -11.25
CA LEU A 9 -2.52 -15.40 -10.95
C LEU A 9 -1.57 -15.27 -9.75
N MET A 10 -1.79 -16.03 -8.67
CA MET A 10 -0.93 -15.96 -7.49
C MET A 10 0.47 -16.47 -7.76
N ASP A 11 0.60 -17.56 -8.53
CA ASP A 11 1.91 -18.08 -8.94
C ASP A 11 2.65 -17.08 -9.84
N ALA A 12 1.94 -16.44 -10.78
CA ALA A 12 2.53 -15.41 -11.65
C ALA A 12 2.89 -14.11 -10.92
N SER A 13 2.21 -13.78 -9.82
CA SER A 13 2.40 -12.54 -9.04
C SER A 13 3.23 -12.74 -7.76
N GLU A 14 3.85 -13.91 -7.57
CA GLU A 14 4.60 -14.25 -6.34
C GLU A 14 5.59 -13.15 -5.94
N HIS A 15 6.44 -12.73 -6.88
CA HIS A 15 7.46 -11.71 -6.64
C HIS A 15 6.87 -10.35 -6.25
N ASP A 16 5.77 -9.94 -6.88
CA ASP A 16 5.12 -8.66 -6.61
C ASP A 16 4.45 -8.66 -5.23
N VAL A 17 3.76 -9.75 -4.89
CA VAL A 17 3.06 -9.90 -3.60
C VAL A 17 4.05 -10.03 -2.46
N LEU A 18 5.21 -10.65 -2.66
CA LEU A 18 6.23 -10.83 -1.63
C LEU A 18 7.27 -9.71 -1.56
N ALA A 19 7.27 -8.75 -2.48
CA ALA A 19 8.25 -7.66 -2.52
C ALA A 19 8.38 -6.89 -1.19
N TYR A 20 7.27 -6.72 -0.46
CA TYR A 20 7.28 -6.02 0.83
C TYR A 20 8.04 -6.77 1.95
N MET A 21 8.33 -8.06 1.77
CA MET A 21 9.04 -8.87 2.78
C MET A 21 10.51 -8.45 2.95
N VAL A 22 11.08 -7.77 1.96
CA VAL A 22 12.43 -7.17 2.02
C VAL A 22 12.50 -6.05 3.07
N PHE A 23 11.36 -5.44 3.42
CA PHE A 23 11.33 -4.42 4.45
C PHE A 23 11.35 -5.02 5.87
N PRO A 24 11.89 -4.28 6.86
CA PRO A 24 11.87 -4.68 8.25
C PRO A 24 10.46 -5.08 8.71
N ARG A 25 10.38 -6.10 9.57
CA ARG A 25 9.10 -6.65 10.08
C ARG A 25 8.17 -5.57 10.64
N GLN A 26 8.73 -4.54 11.27
CA GLN A 26 8.00 -3.40 11.82
C GLN A 26 7.18 -2.62 10.77
N HIS A 27 7.62 -2.60 9.51
CA HIS A 27 6.96 -1.84 8.43
C HIS A 27 6.03 -2.69 7.57
N ARG A 28 6.21 -4.01 7.57
CA ARG A 28 5.44 -4.92 6.72
C ARG A 28 3.93 -4.75 6.85
N THR A 29 3.40 -4.69 8.08
CA THR A 29 1.97 -4.47 8.35
C THR A 29 1.44 -3.15 7.79
N LYS A 30 2.29 -2.14 7.69
CA LYS A 30 1.93 -0.84 7.11
C LYS A 30 1.99 -0.87 5.58
N LEU A 31 2.91 -1.65 5.01
CA LEU A 31 3.09 -1.78 3.56
C LEU A 31 2.01 -2.63 2.88
N HIS A 32 1.60 -3.75 3.47
CA HIS A 32 0.53 -4.58 2.90
C HIS A 32 -0.88 -4.10 3.29
N SER A 33 -1.01 -3.04 4.09
CA SER A 33 -2.31 -2.47 4.43
C SER A 33 -2.82 -1.58 3.29
N THR A 34 -4.03 -1.87 2.80
CA THR A 34 -4.73 -1.03 1.82
C THR A 34 -5.52 0.11 2.46
N ASN A 35 -5.61 0.17 3.80
CA ASN A 35 -6.43 1.14 4.51
C ASN A 35 -6.09 2.62 4.20
N PRO A 36 -4.81 3.04 4.10
CA PRO A 36 -4.49 4.43 3.77
C PRO A 36 -5.02 4.86 2.40
N ILE A 37 -4.85 4.01 1.37
CA ILE A 37 -5.28 4.32 0.00
C ILE A 37 -6.79 4.19 -0.14
N GLU A 38 -7.43 3.21 0.51
CA GLU A 38 -8.88 3.06 0.51
C GLU A 38 -9.58 4.23 1.20
N ARG A 39 -9.03 4.72 2.32
CA ARG A 39 -9.54 5.91 3.02
C ARG A 39 -9.45 7.15 2.14
N LEU A 40 -8.33 7.34 1.45
CA LEU A 40 -8.15 8.45 0.50
C LEU A 40 -9.12 8.34 -0.67
N ASN A 41 -9.25 7.17 -1.30
CA ASN A 41 -10.18 6.94 -2.40
C ASN A 41 -11.64 7.18 -1.98
N LYS A 42 -12.01 6.78 -0.76
CA LYS A 42 -13.33 7.05 -0.19
C LYS A 42 -13.58 8.55 -0.04
N GLU A 43 -12.58 9.31 0.39
CA GLU A 43 -12.71 10.77 0.53
C GLU A 43 -12.82 11.47 -0.83
N VAL A 44 -12.00 11.07 -1.80
CA VAL A 44 -12.11 11.54 -3.20
C VAL A 44 -13.52 11.28 -3.73
N LYS A 45 -14.02 10.05 -3.57
CA LYS A 45 -15.38 9.68 -4.00
C LYS A 45 -16.44 10.53 -3.30
N ARG A 46 -16.36 10.67 -1.97
CA ARG A 46 -17.32 11.47 -1.18
C ARG A 46 -17.40 12.92 -1.65
N ARG A 47 -16.27 13.56 -1.99
CA ARG A 47 -16.28 14.94 -2.49
C ARG A 47 -16.73 15.06 -3.94
N ALA A 48 -16.40 14.07 -4.77
CA ALA A 48 -16.89 14.01 -6.15
C ALA A 48 -18.42 13.80 -6.21
N ASP A 49 -18.96 12.97 -5.31
CA ASP A 49 -20.40 12.68 -5.22
C ASP A 49 -21.25 13.95 -4.95
N VAL A 50 -20.69 14.97 -4.27
CA VAL A 50 -21.37 16.25 -4.04
C VAL A 50 -21.53 17.06 -5.33
N VAL A 51 -20.56 16.98 -6.25
CA VAL A 51 -20.61 17.68 -7.54
C VAL A 51 -21.49 16.93 -8.53
N GLY A 52 -21.45 15.59 -8.50
CA GLY A 52 -22.22 14.71 -9.37
C GLY A 52 -21.70 14.67 -10.81
N ILE A 53 -21.80 15.78 -11.56
CA ILE A 53 -21.39 15.89 -12.96
C ILE A 53 -20.39 17.05 -13.13
N PHE A 54 -19.25 16.77 -13.77
CA PHE A 54 -18.21 17.76 -14.03
C PHE A 54 -18.31 18.33 -15.45
N PRO A 55 -18.10 19.65 -15.64
CA PRO A 55 -18.21 20.30 -16.95
C PRO A 55 -17.01 20.04 -17.88
N ASN A 56 -15.86 19.63 -17.33
CA ASN A 56 -14.66 19.23 -18.07
C ASN A 56 -13.66 18.49 -17.15
N GLU A 57 -12.67 17.84 -17.77
CA GLU A 57 -11.60 17.12 -17.07
C GLU A 57 -10.79 18.01 -16.12
N ALA A 58 -10.48 19.24 -16.53
CA ALA A 58 -9.73 20.17 -15.68
C ALA A 58 -10.45 20.47 -14.35
N SER A 59 -11.80 20.41 -14.33
CA SER A 59 -12.60 20.66 -13.14
C SER A 59 -12.51 19.52 -12.12
N ILE A 60 -12.55 18.26 -12.58
CA ILE A 60 -12.37 17.10 -11.70
C ILE A 60 -10.92 17.02 -11.19
N MET A 61 -9.94 17.31 -12.06
CA MET A 61 -8.52 17.35 -11.67
C MET A 61 -8.26 18.36 -10.56
N ARG A 62 -8.90 19.55 -10.60
CA ARG A 62 -8.80 20.54 -9.52
C ARG A 62 -9.37 20.02 -8.19
N LEU A 63 -10.52 19.33 -8.22
CA LEU A 63 -11.11 18.79 -7.00
C LEU A 63 -10.23 17.69 -6.40
N ILE A 64 -9.83 16.71 -7.21
CA ILE A 64 -8.99 15.60 -6.75
C ILE A 64 -7.66 16.15 -6.25
N GLY A 65 -7.04 17.07 -7.00
CA GLY A 65 -5.81 17.74 -6.59
C GLY A 65 -5.93 18.45 -5.25
N ALA A 66 -7.03 19.18 -5.01
CA ALA A 66 -7.27 19.84 -3.73
C ALA A 66 -7.40 18.83 -2.56
N VAL A 67 -8.07 17.69 -2.77
CA VAL A 67 -8.17 16.62 -1.76
C VAL A 67 -6.81 16.00 -1.46
N LEU A 68 -6.01 15.75 -2.50
CA LEU A 68 -4.67 15.18 -2.34
C LEU A 68 -3.73 16.13 -1.60
N LEU A 69 -3.79 17.43 -1.90
CA LEU A 69 -3.03 18.46 -1.20
C LEU A 69 -3.38 18.50 0.29
N GLU A 70 -4.68 18.53 0.61
CA GLU A 70 -5.13 18.50 2.00
C GLU A 70 -4.67 17.23 2.73
N GLN A 71 -4.75 16.07 2.07
CA GLN A 71 -4.29 14.81 2.67
C GLN A 71 -2.76 14.80 2.88
N ASN A 72 -2.00 15.37 1.95
CA ASN A 72 -0.56 15.51 2.07
C ASN A 72 -0.20 16.39 3.28
N ASP A 73 -0.84 17.54 3.44
CA ASP A 73 -0.58 18.45 4.57
C ASP A 73 -0.87 17.79 5.92
N GLN A 74 -1.95 16.99 5.99
CA GLN A 74 -2.25 16.17 7.17
C GLN A 74 -1.15 15.14 7.45
N TRP A 75 -0.64 14.46 6.43
CA TRP A 75 0.43 13.47 6.60
C TRP A 75 1.76 14.09 7.02
N GLN A 76 2.07 15.30 6.57
CA GLN A 76 3.26 16.04 7.00
C GLN A 76 3.18 16.46 8.47
N THR A 77 1.97 16.77 8.96
CA THR A 77 1.77 17.29 10.33
C THR A 77 1.49 16.18 11.35
N SER A 78 1.00 15.02 10.90
CA SER A 78 0.69 13.89 11.78
C SER A 78 1.95 13.19 12.30
N SER A 79 1.79 12.40 13.37
CA SER A 79 2.84 11.48 13.83
C SER A 79 3.32 10.57 12.68
N ARG A 80 4.64 10.34 12.63
CA ARG A 80 5.28 9.56 11.55
C ARG A 80 4.60 8.21 11.39
N TYR A 81 4.06 7.96 10.20
CA TYR A 81 3.41 6.69 9.87
C TYR A 81 4.43 5.54 9.86
N MET A 82 5.65 5.74 9.36
CA MET A 82 6.75 4.76 9.43
C MET A 82 7.99 5.38 10.09
N MET A 83 8.65 4.59 10.95
CA MET A 83 9.86 5.01 11.68
C MET A 83 11.08 5.00 10.76
N VAL A 84 11.88 6.06 10.81
CA VAL A 84 13.05 6.26 9.95
C VAL A 84 14.19 5.31 10.32
N GLU A 85 14.31 5.02 11.61
CA GLU A 85 15.32 4.15 12.19
C GLU A 85 15.23 2.72 11.64
N ALA A 86 14.01 2.26 11.36
CA ALA A 86 13.78 0.96 10.73
C ALA A 86 14.14 0.97 9.24
N PHE A 87 14.02 2.10 8.52
CA PHE A 87 14.50 2.15 7.12
C PHE A 87 16.02 1.97 7.01
N ALA A 88 16.78 2.37 8.03
CA ALA A 88 18.23 2.14 8.08
C ALA A 88 18.61 0.65 8.22
N GLN A 89 17.63 -0.24 8.37
CA GLN A 89 17.83 -1.69 8.47
C GLN A 89 17.48 -2.43 7.16
N ILE A 90 17.00 -1.75 6.12
CA ILE A 90 16.56 -2.40 4.87
C ILE A 90 17.70 -3.16 4.17
N ASP A 91 18.92 -2.63 4.19
CA ASP A 91 20.08 -3.26 3.56
C ASP A 91 20.78 -4.27 4.47
N LYS A 92 20.28 -4.47 5.70
CA LYS A 92 20.84 -5.45 6.63
C LYS A 92 20.14 -6.77 6.35
N GLU A 93 20.88 -7.73 5.79
CA GLU A 93 20.41 -9.11 5.56
C GLU A 93 20.10 -9.80 6.89
N GLU A 94 18.95 -9.49 7.47
CA GLU A 94 18.38 -10.24 8.58
C GLU A 94 17.37 -11.21 7.98
N ILE A 95 17.83 -12.45 7.74
CA ILE A 95 16.97 -13.52 7.24
C ILE A 95 15.87 -13.75 8.28
N ASP A 96 14.62 -13.43 7.92
CA ASP A 96 13.48 -13.67 8.79
C ASP A 96 13.37 -15.17 9.07
N PRO A 97 13.31 -15.63 10.34
CA PRO A 97 13.14 -17.04 10.67
C PRO A 97 11.92 -17.71 10.03
N ILE A 98 10.91 -16.94 9.59
CA ILE A 98 9.75 -17.47 8.86
C ILE A 98 10.14 -17.86 7.42
N LEU A 99 11.10 -17.16 6.81
CA LEU A 99 11.61 -17.46 5.47
C LEU A 99 12.68 -18.57 5.49
N SER A 100 13.23 -18.92 6.66
CA SER A 100 14.22 -19.99 6.82
C SER A 100 13.60 -21.39 6.92
N ILE A 101 12.49 -21.65 6.22
CA ILE A 101 11.88 -22.99 6.19
C ILE A 101 12.88 -23.97 5.57
N THR A 102 13.53 -24.72 6.45
CA THR A 102 14.46 -25.79 6.13
C THR A 102 13.78 -26.77 5.17
N THR A 103 14.33 -26.91 3.96
CA THR A 103 14.01 -27.98 2.99
C THR A 103 14.48 -29.34 3.48
N LYS A 104 14.02 -29.78 4.66
CA LYS A 104 14.39 -31.08 5.27
C LYS A 104 13.18 -31.94 5.63
N ALA A 105 12.15 -31.89 4.81
CA ALA A 105 11.06 -32.86 4.82
C ALA A 105 10.56 -33.10 3.39
N ALA A 106 11.36 -33.82 2.61
CA ALA A 106 10.95 -34.58 1.44
C ALA A 106 11.76 -35.88 1.43
#